data_AF-A0A2A9CYR2-F1
#
_entry.id   AF-A0A2A9CYR2-F1
#
_cell.length_a   1.000
_cell.length_b   1.000
_cell.length_c   1.000
_cell.angle_alpha   90.00
_cell.angle_beta   90.00
_cell.angle_gamma   90.00
#
_symmetry.space_group_name_H-M   'P 1'
#
loop_
_entity.id
_entity.type
_entity.pdbx_description
1 polymer ?
#
loop_
_entity_poly.entity_id
_entity_poly.type
_entity_poly.pdbx_seq_one_letter_code
_entity_poly.pdbx_strand_id
1 'polypeptide(L)'
;MITTIRELMRCHWTGRRIPRYLDHDPAAPLTPAEVERVEEHLEACGRCREAVRENRVLRLAMSRIPQRVPMDPGTLERMRRMVTDWAEGQEG
;
A
#
# COMPACT_ATOMS: atom_id res chain seq x y z
N MET A 1 19.29 12.75 26.76
CA MET A 1 18.63 13.66 25.79
C MET A 1 18.95 13.34 24.32
N ILE A 2 20.17 12.89 23.98
CA ILE A 2 20.55 12.55 22.59
C ILE A 2 19.69 11.40 22.00
N THR A 3 19.34 10.41 22.82
CA THR A 3 18.50 9.27 22.42
C THR A 3 17.11 9.69 21.97
N THR A 4 16.48 10.65 22.65
CA THR A 4 15.13 11.13 22.33
C THR A 4 15.07 11.88 21.00
N ILE A 5 16.08 12.70 20.70
CA ILE A 5 16.18 13.43 19.42
C ILE A 5 16.40 12.46 18.25
N ARG A 6 17.24 11.45 18.44
CA ARG A 6 17.50 10.41 17.43
C ARG A 6 16.23 9.60 17.13
N GLU A 7 15.47 9.26 18.16
CA GLU A 7 14.19 8.56 18.01
C GLU A 7 13.17 9.39 17.20
N LEU A 8 13.07 10.69 17.49
CA LEU A 8 12.19 11.61 16.76
C LEU A 8 12.59 11.75 15.29
N MET A 9 13.89 11.81 15.00
CA MET A 9 14.42 11.84 13.63
C MET A 9 14.08 10.56 12.87
N ARG A 10 14.21 9.39 13.50
CA ARG A 10 13.80 8.10 12.92
C ARG A 10 12.30 8.05 12.67
N CYS A 11 11.48 8.45 13.64
CA CYS A 11 10.03 8.55 13.48
C CYS A 11 9.63 9.49 12.33
N HIS A 12 10.27 10.66 12.22
CA HIS A 12 10.02 11.61 11.14
C HIS A 12 10.39 11.03 9.78
N TRP A 13 11.57 10.40 9.70
CA TRP A 13 12.06 9.76 8.47
C TRP A 13 11.13 8.63 8.00
N THR A 14 10.73 7.74 8.91
CA THR A 14 9.82 6.62 8.61
C THR A 14 8.43 7.14 8.27
N GLY A 15 7.89 8.06 9.06
CA GLY A 15 6.56 8.66 8.84
C GLY A 15 6.42 9.27 7.44
N ARG A 16 7.46 9.96 6.95
CA ARG A 16 7.47 10.55 5.60
C ARG A 16 7.51 9.52 4.47
N ARG A 17 7.86 8.26 4.76
CA ARG A 17 7.95 7.16 3.79
C ARG A 17 6.80 6.17 3.84
N ILE A 18 5.96 6.20 4.88
CA ILE A 18 4.80 5.29 5.03
C ILE A 18 3.92 5.26 3.78
N PRO A 19 3.52 6.39 3.16
CA PRO A 19 2.66 6.34 1.97
C PRO A 19 3.31 5.57 0.82
N ARG A 20 4.57 5.89 0.48
CA ARG A 20 5.31 5.19 -0.58
C ARG A 20 5.55 3.73 -0.28
N TYR A 21 5.85 3.41 0.98
CA TYR A 21 6.01 2.04 1.45
C TYR A 21 4.73 1.21 1.25
N LEU A 22 3.57 1.80 1.51
CA LEU A 22 2.29 1.12 1.32
C LEU A 22 1.86 1.07 -0.15
N ASP A 23 2.05 2.15 -0.89
CA ASP A 23 1.52 2.31 -2.24
C ASP A 23 2.38 1.61 -3.31
N HIS A 24 3.59 1.17 -2.96
CA HIS A 24 4.59 0.70 -3.93
C HIS A 24 4.66 1.64 -5.14
N ASP A 25 4.66 2.95 -4.87
CA ASP A 25 4.51 3.98 -5.90
C ASP A 25 5.57 3.77 -7.01
N PRO A 26 5.15 3.39 -8.24
CA PRO A 26 6.09 3.11 -9.32
C PRO A 26 6.82 4.37 -9.79
N ALA A 27 6.31 5.57 -9.50
CA ALA A 27 6.97 6.83 -9.81
C ALA A 27 8.06 7.21 -8.79
N ALA A 28 8.05 6.60 -7.60
CA ALA A 28 9.02 6.87 -6.54
C ALA A 28 9.28 5.61 -5.69
N PRO A 29 9.89 4.56 -6.27
CA PRO A 29 10.15 3.32 -5.55
C PRO A 29 11.12 3.54 -4.40
N LEU A 30 10.84 2.90 -3.27
CA LEU A 30 11.82 2.81 -2.18
C LEU A 30 12.92 1.83 -2.58
N THR A 31 14.15 2.18 -2.24
CA THR A 31 15.26 1.23 -2.38
C THR A 31 15.12 0.09 -1.36
N PRO A 32 15.68 -1.12 -1.62
CA PRO A 32 15.62 -2.24 -0.67
C PRO A 32 16.14 -1.86 0.73
N ALA A 33 17.22 -1.08 0.80
CA ALA A 33 17.78 -0.61 2.08
C ALA A 33 16.85 0.37 2.82
N GLU A 34 16.05 1.16 2.10
CA GLU A 34 15.04 2.01 2.74
C GLU A 34 13.85 1.20 3.24
N VAL A 35 13.44 0.16 2.51
CA VAL A 35 12.40 -0.77 2.93
C VAL A 35 12.82 -1.46 4.24
N GLU A 36 14.01 -2.05 4.27
CA GLU A 36 14.56 -2.72 5.45
C GLU A 36 14.59 -1.78 6.67
N ARG A 37 15.05 -0.53 6.48
CA ARG A 37 15.07 0.46 7.57
C ARG A 37 13.68 0.86 8.06
N VAL A 38 12.69 0.94 7.16
CA VAL A 38 11.30 1.19 7.56
C VAL A 38 10.79 0.02 8.40
N GLU A 39 11.04 -1.21 7.95
CA GLU A 39 10.60 -2.43 8.63
C GLU A 39 11.22 -2.55 10.03
N GLU A 40 12.54 -2.39 10.16
CA GLU A 40 13.26 -2.38 11.44
C GLU A 40 12.64 -1.37 12.43
N HIS A 41 12.31 -0.16 11.94
CA HIS A 41 11.71 0.85 12.80
C HIS A 41 10.26 0.51 13.20
N LEU A 42 9.48 -0.12 12.32
CA LEU A 42 8.10 -0.53 12.61
C LEU A 42 8.04 -1.66 13.63
N GLU A 43 9.05 -2.52 13.71
CA GLU A 43 9.16 -3.54 14.76
C GLU A 43 9.31 -2.89 16.16
N ALA A 44 10.07 -1.80 16.25
CA ALA A 44 10.36 -1.14 17.52
C ALA A 44 9.36 -0.02 17.91
N CYS A 45 8.73 0.67 16.95
CA CYS A 45 8.00 1.91 17.19
C CYS A 45 6.47 1.77 17.07
N GLY A 46 5.77 1.84 18.21
CA GLY A 46 4.30 1.80 18.26
C GLY A 46 3.61 2.94 17.51
N ARG A 47 4.18 4.15 17.54
CA ARG A 47 3.60 5.33 16.87
C ARG A 47 3.60 5.17 15.34
N CYS A 48 4.70 4.71 14.76
CA CYS A 48 4.79 4.49 13.32
C CYS A 48 3.91 3.31 12.88
N ARG A 49 3.76 2.26 13.71
CA ARG A 49 2.79 1.18 13.44
C ARG A 49 1.35 1.69 13.38
N GLU A 50 0.97 2.58 14.29
CA GLU A 50 -0.38 3.15 14.25
C GLU A 50 -0.59 4.02 13.01
N ALA A 51 0.39 4.84 12.64
CA ALA A 51 0.33 5.63 11.41
C ALA A 51 0.19 4.76 10.15
N VAL A 52 0.83 3.58 10.11
CA VAL A 52 0.63 2.59 9.02
C VAL A 52 -0.81 2.07 9.01
N ARG A 53 -1.37 1.75 10.19
CA ARG A 53 -2.76 1.28 10.31
C ARG A 53 -3.75 2.33 9.83
N GLU A 54 -3.59 3.57 10.26
CA GLU A 54 -4.42 4.70 9.83
C GLU A 54 -4.37 4.88 8.31
N ASN A 55 -3.18 4.85 7.71
CA ASN A 55 -3.04 4.94 6.25
C ASN A 55 -3.75 3.79 5.52
N ARG A 56 -3.68 2.55 6.03
CA ARG A 56 -4.41 1.42 5.45
C ARG A 56 -5.92 1.62 5.53
N VAL A 57 -6.43 2.10 6.66
CA VAL A 57 -7.86 2.42 6.83
C VAL A 57 -8.29 3.50 5.85
N LEU A 58 -7.51 4.57 5.71
CA LEU A 58 -7.79 5.63 4.75
C LEU A 58 -7.79 5.11 3.31
N ARG A 59 -6.82 4.28 2.91
CA ARG A 59 -6.80 3.66 1.58
C ARG A 59 -8.02 2.79 1.32
N LEU A 60 -8.44 1.99 2.30
CA LEU A 60 -9.65 1.17 2.19
C LEU A 60 -10.92 2.04 2.11
N ALA A 61 -10.96 3.17 2.82
CA ALA A 61 -12.05 4.11 2.70
C ALA A 61 -12.07 4.76 1.31
N MET A 62 -10.91 5.15 0.78
CA MET A 62 -10.78 5.73 -0.55
C MET A 62 -11.13 4.75 -1.68
N SER A 63 -10.77 3.47 -1.55
CA SER A 63 -11.12 2.46 -2.57
C SER A 63 -12.62 2.18 -2.65
N ARG A 64 -13.37 2.47 -1.58
CA ARG A 64 -14.83 2.38 -1.56
C ARG A 64 -15.53 3.57 -2.18
N ILE A 65 -14.82 4.68 -2.42
CA ILE A 65 -15.36 5.80 -3.17
C ILE A 65 -15.40 5.37 -4.64
N PRO A 66 -16.59 5.21 -5.25
CA PRO A 66 -16.67 4.81 -6.64
C PRO A 66 -16.05 5.90 -7.50
N GLN A 67 -14.81 5.69 -7.94
CA GLN A 67 -14.28 6.41 -9.09
C GLN A 67 -15.14 5.96 -10.27
N ARG A 68 -16.06 6.82 -10.71
CA ARG A 68 -16.78 6.61 -11.97
C ARG A 68 -15.79 6.71 -13.11
N VAL A 69 -14.99 5.67 -13.31
CA VAL A 69 -14.28 5.44 -14.55
C VAL A 69 -15.28 4.71 -15.44
N PRO A 70 -15.82 5.33 -16.50
CA PRO A 70 -16.69 4.64 -17.42
C PRO A 70 -15.88 3.51 -18.06
N MET A 71 -16.16 2.27 -17.66
CA MET A 71 -15.61 1.11 -18.32
C MET A 71 -16.43 0.86 -19.59
N ASP A 72 -15.74 0.75 -20.73
CA ASP A 72 -16.37 0.38 -21.98
C ASP A 72 -17.11 -0.98 -21.82
N PRO A 73 -18.42 -1.05 -22.15
CA PRO A 73 -19.19 -2.28 -22.03
C PRO A 73 -18.58 -3.49 -22.76
N GLY A 74 -17.90 -3.25 -23.89
CA GLY A 74 -17.19 -4.30 -24.62
C GLY A 74 -16.01 -4.88 -23.85
N THR A 75 -15.34 -4.06 -23.04
CA THR A 75 -14.26 -4.49 -22.14
C THR A 75 -14.77 -5.36 -21.01
N LEU A 76 -15.90 -4.99 -20.40
CA LEU A 76 -16.56 -5.82 -19.38
C LEU A 76 -16.94 -7.20 -19.92
N GLU A 77 -17.51 -7.25 -21.12
CA GLU A 77 -17.93 -8.51 -21.74
C GLU A 77 -16.75 -9.43 -22.10
N ARG A 78 -15.59 -8.85 -22.47
CA ARG A 78 -14.36 -9.62 -22.67
C ARG A 78 -13.81 -10.16 -21.35
N MET A 79 -13.79 -9.35 -20.29
CA MET A 79 -13.34 -9.81 -18.97
C MET A 79 -14.24 -10.91 -18.41
N ARG A 80 -15.56 -10.78 -18.58
CA ARG A 80 -16.53 -11.79 -18.16
C ARG A 80 -16.27 -13.13 -18.85
N ARG A 81 -16.09 -13.14 -20.18
CA ARG A 81 -15.75 -14.36 -20.92
C ARG A 81 -14.43 -14.99 -20.45
N MET A 82 -13.37 -14.19 -20.28
CA MET A 82 -12.08 -14.72 -19.79
C MET A 82 -12.20 -15.40 -18.41
N VAL A 83 -13.01 -14.86 -17.51
CA VAL A 83 -13.23 -15.46 -16.18
C VAL A 83 -14.04 -16.75 -16.28
N THR A 84 -15.08 -16.77 -17.12
CA THR A 84 -15.89 -17.98 -17.36
C THR A 84 -15.05 -19.09 -17.99
N ASP A 85 -14.31 -18.79 -19.05
CA ASP A 85 -13.43 -19.76 -19.72
C ASP A 85 -12.36 -20.32 -18.78
N TRP A 86 -11.82 -19.47 -17.88
CA TRP A 86 -10.83 -19.91 -16.88
C TRP A 86 -11.44 -20.81 -15.80
N ALA A 87 -12.65 -20.50 -15.33
CA ALA A 87 -13.34 -21.31 -14.33
C ALA A 87 -13.73 -22.69 -14.91
N GLU A 88 -14.21 -22.73 -16.14
CA GLU A 88 -14.60 -23.97 -16.83
C GLU A 88 -13.37 -24.82 -17.21
N GLY A 89 -12.24 -24.19 -17.54
CA GLY A 89 -10.98 -24.89 -17.83
C GLY A 89 -10.28 -25.49 -16.61
N GLN A 90 -10.70 -25.15 -15.39
CA GLN A 90 -10.12 -25.66 -14.13
C GLN A 90 -10.85 -26.90 -13.59
N GLU A 91 -11.98 -27.29 -14.19
CA GLU A 91 -12.79 -28.46 -13.82
C GLU A 91 -12.50 -29.72 -14.66
N GLY A 92 -11.42 -29.72 -15.47
CA GLY A 92 -11.00 -30.83 -16.34
C GLY A 92 -9.72 -31.54 -15.90
#